data_AF-A0A814G6F2-F1
#
_entry.id   AF-A0A814G6F2-F1
#
_cell.length_a   1.000
_cell.length_b   1.000
_cell.length_c   1.000
_cell.angle_alpha   90.00
_cell.angle_beta   90.00
_cell.angle_gamma   90.00
#
_symmetry.space_group_name_H-M   'P 1'
#
loop_
_entity.id
_entity.type
_entity.pdbx_description
1 polymer ?
#
loop_
_entity_poly.entity_id
_entity_poly.type
_entity_poly.pdbx_seq_one_letter_code
_entity_poly.pdbx_strand_id
1 'polypeptide(L)'
;MSTVLHLFNNFLNNPLYHAPLSLIKGLRQGIVYGGKVRFAHSLVQAFLFRHEPWSERIHFILQMTYLHAKNLGLFVFFYKTLRKIVASCFGISKSWRAFICAFIVGYFVFGERNSINEQIIFYLLARIVVGFARYAQKRTWLPNTKRPVFPWFAAFVWGVVLWLFECHRETLQPSLTRSMVYLYENSNRWSSLNNFLLRDISV
;
A
#
# COMPACT_ATOMS: atom_id res chain seq x y z
N MET A 1 -16.55 -10.32 37.38
CA MET A 1 -15.91 -9.92 36.10
C MET A 1 -15.82 -11.07 35.09
N SER A 2 -15.73 -12.34 35.52
CA SER A 2 -15.66 -13.53 34.65
C SER A 2 -16.94 -13.86 33.86
N THR A 3 -18.13 -13.69 34.44
CA THR A 3 -19.40 -14.08 33.80
C THR A 3 -19.73 -13.27 32.54
N VAL A 4 -19.48 -11.95 32.57
CA VAL A 4 -19.68 -11.06 31.41
C VAL A 4 -18.72 -11.43 30.28
N LEU A 5 -17.45 -11.71 30.59
CA LEU A 5 -16.45 -12.19 29.63
C LEU A 5 -16.85 -13.52 29.01
N HIS A 6 -17.37 -14.48 29.79
CA HIS A 6 -17.86 -15.76 29.28
C HIS A 6 -19.08 -15.61 28.37
N LEU A 7 -20.06 -14.78 28.75
CA LEU A 7 -21.22 -14.49 27.90
C LEU A 7 -20.80 -13.85 26.57
N PHE A 8 -19.86 -12.91 26.63
CA PHE A 8 -19.34 -12.24 25.44
C PHE A 8 -18.56 -13.22 24.53
N ASN A 9 -17.74 -14.09 25.11
CA ASN A 9 -17.01 -15.12 24.37
C ASN A 9 -17.96 -16.16 23.74
N ASN A 10 -19.01 -16.56 24.45
CA ASN A 10 -20.03 -17.47 23.92
C ASN A 10 -20.79 -16.83 22.74
N PHE A 11 -21.08 -15.53 22.83
CA PHE A 11 -21.64 -14.77 21.70
C PHE A 11 -20.70 -14.72 20.49
N LEU A 12 -19.41 -14.41 20.72
CA LEU A 12 -18.40 -14.34 19.66
C LEU A 12 -18.13 -15.69 18.96
N ASN A 13 -18.24 -16.79 19.71
CA ASN A 13 -18.02 -18.15 19.21
C ASN A 13 -19.28 -18.79 18.61
N ASN A 14 -20.43 -18.11 18.65
CA ASN A 14 -21.66 -18.63 18.08
C ASN A 14 -21.58 -18.68 16.54
N PRO A 15 -21.75 -19.87 15.90
CA PRO A 15 -21.68 -20.01 14.44
C PRO A 15 -22.65 -19.12 13.67
N LEU A 16 -23.81 -18.79 14.25
CA LEU A 16 -24.84 -17.95 13.62
C LEU A 16 -24.34 -16.51 13.38
N TYR A 17 -23.55 -15.96 14.31
CA TYR A 17 -23.03 -14.59 14.22
C TYR A 17 -21.65 -14.53 13.56
N HIS A 18 -21.02 -15.66 13.29
CA HIS A 18 -19.65 -15.70 12.77
C HIS A 18 -19.50 -14.96 11.42
N ALA A 19 -20.51 -15.04 10.54
CA ALA A 19 -20.47 -14.34 9.26
C ALA A 19 -20.49 -12.80 9.41
N PRO A 20 -21.49 -12.15 10.05
CA PRO A 20 -21.49 -10.71 10.25
C PRO A 20 -20.31 -10.23 11.11
N LEU A 21 -19.92 -10.98 12.15
CA LEU A 21 -18.75 -10.66 12.97
C LEU A 21 -17.44 -10.69 12.17
N SER A 22 -17.30 -11.61 11.20
CA SER A 22 -16.13 -11.66 10.31
C SER A 22 -16.05 -10.45 9.35
N LEU A 23 -17.20 -9.89 8.94
CA LEU A 23 -17.25 -8.66 8.14
C LEU A 23 -16.74 -7.48 8.97
N ILE A 24 -17.29 -7.29 10.17
CA ILE A 24 -16.91 -6.19 11.08
C ILE A 24 -15.44 -6.32 11.50
N LYS A 25 -15.00 -7.53 11.86
CA LYS A 25 -13.59 -7.80 12.20
C LYS A 25 -12.67 -7.57 11.01
N GLY A 26 -13.11 -7.88 9.79
CA GLY A 26 -12.37 -7.62 8.56
C GLY A 26 -12.20 -6.12 8.29
N LEU A 27 -13.30 -5.36 8.37
CA LEU A 27 -13.31 -3.90 8.26
C LEU A 27 -12.33 -3.27 9.27
N ARG A 28 -12.45 -3.65 10.55
CA ARG A 28 -11.55 -3.17 11.61
C ARG A 28 -10.09 -3.49 11.31
N GLN A 29 -9.79 -4.72 10.87
CA GLN A 29 -8.40 -5.11 10.54
C GLN A 29 -7.85 -4.30 9.37
N GLY A 30 -8.66 -4.06 8.33
CA GLY A 30 -8.25 -3.20 7.20
C GLY A 30 -7.94 -1.78 7.67
N ILE A 31 -8.82 -1.19 8.50
CA ILE A 31 -8.63 0.16 9.06
C ILE A 31 -7.36 0.22 9.93
N VAL A 32 -7.21 -0.71 10.88
CA VAL A 32 -6.07 -0.70 11.82
C VAL A 32 -4.74 -0.92 11.09
N TYR A 33 -4.70 -1.90 10.18
CA TYR A 33 -3.47 -2.20 9.44
C TYR A 33 -3.09 -1.04 8.52
N GLY A 34 -4.04 -0.57 7.70
CA GLY A 34 -3.81 0.55 6.79
C GLY A 34 -3.41 1.82 7.55
N GLY A 35 -4.11 2.12 8.64
CA GLY A 35 -3.81 3.27 9.49
C GLY A 35 -2.39 3.24 10.04
N LYS A 36 -1.97 2.12 10.64
CA LYS A 36 -0.61 2.00 11.23
C LYS A 36 0.50 2.21 10.22
N VAL A 37 0.43 1.52 9.08
CA VAL A 37 1.48 1.58 8.05
C VAL A 37 1.51 2.99 7.42
N ARG A 38 0.34 3.53 7.07
CA ARG A 38 0.27 4.83 6.39
C ARG A 38 0.64 5.99 7.30
N PHE A 39 0.25 5.93 8.58
CA PHE A 39 0.61 6.95 9.55
C PHE A 39 2.12 7.09 9.69
N ALA A 40 2.84 5.98 9.91
CA ALA A 40 4.29 6.00 10.04
C ALA A 40 4.98 6.57 8.80
N HIS A 41 4.55 6.15 7.60
CA HIS A 41 5.09 6.68 6.36
C HIS A 41 4.80 8.17 6.16
N SER A 42 3.54 8.59 6.39
CA SER A 42 3.14 9.99 6.17
C SER A 42 3.77 10.92 7.19
N LEU A 43 4.01 10.45 8.42
CA LEU A 43 4.76 11.16 9.44
C LEU A 43 6.18 11.44 8.96
N VAL A 44 6.92 10.41 8.52
CA VAL A 44 8.29 10.57 7.99
C VAL A 44 8.32 11.51 6.78
N GLN A 45 7.37 11.36 5.85
CA GLN A 45 7.26 12.25 4.68
C GLN A 45 6.99 13.70 5.09
N ALA A 46 6.15 13.94 6.10
CA ALA A 46 5.85 15.28 6.59
C ALA A 46 7.02 15.93 7.36
N PHE A 47 7.90 15.13 7.95
CA PHE A 47 9.13 15.61 8.55
C PHE A 47 10.19 15.97 7.50
N LEU A 48 10.36 15.12 6.47
CA LEU A 48 11.44 15.26 5.49
C LEU A 48 11.13 16.23 4.35
N PHE A 49 9.91 16.20 3.80
CA PHE A 49 9.61 16.80 2.50
C PHE A 49 8.53 17.89 2.55
N ARG A 50 8.07 18.25 3.75
CA ARG A 50 7.02 19.25 3.95
C ARG A 50 7.53 20.41 4.78
N HIS A 51 7.23 21.63 4.34
CA HIS A 51 7.68 22.86 4.96
C HIS A 51 6.52 23.70 5.53
N GLU A 52 5.27 23.26 5.32
CA GLU A 52 4.08 23.93 5.84
C GLU A 52 4.07 23.99 7.39
N PRO A 53 3.26 24.85 8.03
CA PRO A 53 3.07 24.85 9.48
C PRO A 53 2.63 23.49 10.03
N TRP A 54 2.95 23.20 11.30
CA TRP A 54 2.64 21.90 11.92
C TRP A 54 1.14 21.55 11.92
N SER A 55 0.26 22.55 11.97
CA SER A 55 -1.19 22.36 11.83
C SER A 55 -1.54 21.69 10.49
N GLU A 56 -0.99 22.19 9.39
CA GLU A 56 -1.23 21.67 8.04
C GLU A 56 -0.57 20.30 7.83
N ARG A 57 0.62 20.09 8.42
CA ARG A 57 1.28 18.77 8.38
C ARG A 57 0.46 17.70 9.10
N ILE A 58 -0.04 18.00 10.30
CA ILE A 58 -0.87 17.07 11.07
C ILE A 58 -2.16 16.79 10.33
N HIS A 59 -2.84 17.82 9.80
CA HIS A 59 -4.04 17.65 8.99
C HIS A 59 -3.79 16.71 7.81
N PHE A 60 -2.70 16.92 7.07
CA PHE A 60 -2.31 16.07 5.96
C PHE A 60 -2.02 14.63 6.40
N ILE A 61 -1.25 14.41 7.48
CA ILE A 61 -0.94 13.07 8.00
C ILE A 61 -2.25 12.33 8.33
N LEU A 62 -3.16 13.01 9.05
CA LEU A 62 -4.43 12.42 9.46
C LEU A 62 -5.33 12.13 8.26
N GLN A 63 -5.44 13.06 7.31
CA GLN A 63 -6.24 12.90 6.09
C GLN A 63 -5.73 11.74 5.23
N MET A 64 -4.42 11.68 4.99
CA MET A 64 -3.80 10.61 4.19
C MET A 64 -3.91 9.25 4.89
N THR A 65 -3.77 9.23 6.21
CA THR A 65 -3.95 8.00 7.01
C THR A 65 -5.41 7.53 6.97
N TYR A 66 -6.35 8.45 7.15
CA TYR A 66 -7.79 8.17 7.14
C TYR A 66 -8.24 7.62 5.78
N LEU A 67 -7.88 8.29 4.69
CA LEU A 67 -8.28 7.87 3.34
C LEU A 67 -7.76 6.46 3.01
N HIS A 68 -6.48 6.19 3.32
CA HIS A 68 -5.89 4.86 3.13
C HIS A 68 -6.57 3.78 3.99
N ALA A 69 -6.77 4.06 5.28
CA ALA A 69 -7.40 3.13 6.22
C ALA A 69 -8.87 2.85 5.85
N LYS A 70 -9.61 3.89 5.45
CA LYS A 70 -10.99 3.80 4.97
C LYS A 70 -11.07 2.91 3.73
N ASN A 71 -10.26 3.18 2.70
CA ASN A 71 -10.29 2.40 1.46
C ASN A 71 -9.96 0.93 1.73
N LEU A 72 -8.93 0.63 2.52
CA LEU A 72 -8.57 -0.75 2.83
C LEU A 72 -9.64 -1.47 3.66
N GLY A 73 -10.23 -0.78 4.63
CA GLY A 73 -11.35 -1.29 5.41
C GLY A 73 -12.58 -1.61 4.54
N LEU A 74 -13.01 -0.65 3.72
CA LEU A 74 -14.15 -0.80 2.82
C LEU A 74 -13.92 -1.91 1.80
N PHE A 75 -12.72 -2.02 1.23
CA PHE A 75 -12.38 -3.12 0.33
C PHE A 75 -12.60 -4.48 0.99
N VAL A 76 -12.06 -4.71 2.20
CA VAL A 76 -12.22 -5.98 2.90
C VAL A 76 -13.68 -6.28 3.23
N PHE A 77 -14.43 -5.26 3.65
CA PHE A 77 -15.85 -5.38 3.96
C PHE A 77 -16.66 -5.78 2.71
N PHE A 78 -16.63 -4.96 1.66
CA PHE A 78 -17.40 -5.19 0.45
C PHE A 78 -16.96 -6.47 -0.28
N TYR A 79 -15.67 -6.78 -0.32
CA TYR A 79 -15.18 -8.03 -0.90
C TYR A 79 -15.77 -9.25 -0.20
N LYS A 80 -15.74 -9.29 1.14
CA LYS A 80 -16.29 -10.43 1.89
C LYS A 80 -17.81 -10.53 1.72
N THR A 81 -18.52 -9.40 1.73
CA THR A 81 -19.97 -9.35 1.50
C THR A 81 -20.33 -9.86 0.11
N LEU A 82 -19.74 -9.29 -0.93
CA LEU A 82 -19.99 -9.68 -2.32
C LEU A 82 -19.62 -11.14 -2.56
N ARG A 83 -18.48 -11.60 -2.03
CA ARG A 83 -18.05 -13.00 -2.17
C ARG A 83 -19.05 -13.98 -1.55
N LYS A 84 -19.68 -13.63 -0.42
CA LYS A 84 -20.72 -14.46 0.21
C LYS A 84 -21.99 -14.48 -0.64
N ILE A 85 -22.44 -13.32 -1.11
CA ILE A 85 -23.61 -13.22 -2.01
C ILE A 85 -23.40 -14.05 -3.27
N VAL A 86 -22.25 -13.88 -3.94
CA VAL A 86 -21.93 -14.62 -5.16
C VAL A 86 -21.79 -16.12 -4.89
N ALA A 87 -21.31 -16.53 -3.71
CA ALA A 87 -21.24 -17.94 -3.35
C ALA A 87 -22.62 -18.58 -3.14
N SER A 88 -23.61 -17.80 -2.69
CA SER A 88 -24.98 -18.25 -2.47
C SER A 88 -25.81 -18.22 -3.76
N CYS A 89 -25.54 -17.29 -4.68
CA CYS A 89 -26.32 -17.12 -5.91
C CYS A 89 -25.72 -17.85 -7.12
N PHE A 90 -24.40 -18.05 -7.18
CA PHE A 90 -23.72 -18.55 -8.38
C PHE A 90 -22.79 -19.74 -8.07
N GLY A 91 -22.84 -20.78 -8.93
CA GLY A 91 -21.99 -21.97 -8.87
C GLY A 91 -20.54 -21.76 -9.33
N ILE A 92 -19.97 -20.56 -9.16
CA ILE A 92 -18.62 -20.24 -9.62
C ILE A 92 -17.57 -20.90 -8.71
N SER A 93 -16.50 -21.43 -9.32
CA SER A 93 -15.36 -22.00 -8.57
C SER A 93 -14.77 -21.00 -7.56
N LYS A 94 -14.22 -21.53 -6.45
CA LYS A 94 -13.69 -20.70 -5.34
C LYS A 94 -12.65 -19.68 -5.79
N SER A 95 -11.80 -20.04 -6.75
CA SER A 95 -10.71 -19.19 -7.27
C SER A 95 -11.25 -18.05 -8.14
N TRP A 96 -12.09 -18.38 -9.14
CA TRP A 96 -12.68 -17.37 -10.02
C TRP A 96 -13.62 -16.42 -9.29
N ARG A 97 -14.40 -16.94 -8.34
CA ARG A 97 -15.25 -16.11 -7.47
C ARG A 97 -14.43 -15.11 -6.67
N ALA A 98 -13.27 -15.51 -6.14
CA ALA A 98 -12.40 -14.60 -5.40
C ALA A 98 -11.85 -13.50 -6.32
N PHE A 99 -11.39 -13.86 -7.53
CA PHE A 99 -10.88 -12.90 -8.50
C PHE A 99 -11.95 -11.89 -8.94
N ILE A 100 -13.11 -12.35 -9.40
CA ILE A 100 -14.18 -11.49 -9.92
C ILE A 100 -14.70 -10.54 -8.82
N CYS A 101 -14.93 -11.04 -7.61
CA CYS A 101 -15.39 -10.19 -6.50
C CYS A 101 -14.35 -9.14 -6.11
N ALA A 102 -13.06 -9.53 -6.06
CA ALA A 102 -11.98 -8.59 -5.74
C ALA A 102 -11.77 -7.56 -6.86
N PHE A 103 -11.95 -7.95 -8.12
CA PHE A 103 -11.86 -7.07 -9.28
C PHE A 103 -12.96 -5.99 -9.24
N ILE A 104 -14.22 -6.40 -9.06
CA ILE A 104 -15.36 -5.48 -8.98
C ILE A 104 -15.19 -4.50 -7.81
N VAL A 105 -14.94 -5.02 -6.60
CA VAL A 105 -14.79 -4.16 -5.42
C VAL A 105 -13.55 -3.27 -5.54
N GLY A 106 -12.47 -3.79 -6.12
CA GLY A 106 -11.25 -3.02 -6.36
C GLY A 106 -11.49 -1.81 -7.25
N TYR A 107 -12.27 -1.98 -8.32
CA TYR A 107 -12.65 -0.88 -9.21
C TYR A 107 -13.40 0.23 -8.46
N PHE A 108 -14.39 -0.12 -7.63
CA PHE A 108 -15.18 0.90 -6.91
C PHE A 108 -14.43 1.53 -5.73
N VAL A 109 -13.56 0.79 -5.04
CA VAL A 109 -12.87 1.29 -3.84
C VAL A 109 -11.57 2.03 -4.17
N PHE A 110 -10.85 1.60 -5.20
CA PHE A 110 -9.55 2.17 -5.59
C PHE A 110 -9.57 2.89 -6.95
N GLY A 111 -10.76 3.09 -7.55
CA GLY A 111 -10.90 3.70 -8.89
C GLY A 111 -10.52 5.17 -8.97
N GLU A 112 -10.61 5.91 -7.86
CA GLU A 112 -10.18 7.31 -7.82
C GLU A 112 -8.65 7.42 -7.92
N ARG A 113 -8.17 8.22 -8.87
CA ARG A 113 -6.75 8.51 -9.01
C ARG A 113 -6.30 9.54 -7.99
N ASN A 114 -5.61 9.09 -6.95
CA ASN A 114 -4.93 9.94 -5.98
C ASN A 114 -3.59 9.29 -5.58
N SER A 115 -2.70 10.06 -4.96
CA SER A 115 -1.35 9.61 -4.60
C SER A 115 -1.33 8.39 -3.68
N ILE A 116 -2.38 8.18 -2.88
CA ILE A 116 -2.51 7.01 -2.00
C ILE A 116 -2.86 5.77 -2.83
N ASN A 117 -3.91 5.86 -3.66
CA ASN A 117 -4.36 4.76 -4.48
C ASN A 117 -3.26 4.36 -5.48
N GLU A 118 -2.59 5.32 -6.11
CA GLU A 118 -1.42 5.04 -6.96
C GLU A 118 -0.33 4.27 -6.20
N GLN A 119 0.02 4.72 -4.98
CA GLN A 119 1.03 4.03 -4.18
C GLN A 119 0.62 2.60 -3.82
N ILE A 120 -0.64 2.37 -3.46
CA ILE A 120 -1.17 1.02 -3.19
C ILE A 120 -1.09 0.16 -4.46
N ILE A 121 -1.59 0.67 -5.59
CA ILE A 121 -1.70 -0.08 -6.83
C ILE A 121 -0.32 -0.41 -7.40
N PHE A 122 0.62 0.54 -7.43
CA PHE A 122 1.99 0.26 -7.89
C PHE A 122 2.72 -0.73 -6.99
N TYR A 123 2.54 -0.63 -5.68
CA TYR A 123 3.10 -1.59 -4.73
C TYR A 123 2.53 -3.00 -4.93
N LEU A 124 1.21 -3.12 -5.10
CA LEU A 124 0.56 -4.40 -5.37
C LEU A 124 0.98 -4.95 -6.73
N LEU A 125 1.05 -4.12 -7.78
CA LEU A 125 1.46 -4.50 -9.12
C LEU A 125 2.86 -5.12 -9.09
N ALA A 126 3.84 -4.45 -8.48
CA ALA A 126 5.20 -4.97 -8.36
C ALA A 126 5.22 -6.35 -7.67
N ARG A 127 4.44 -6.52 -6.59
CA ARG A 127 4.35 -7.80 -5.87
C ARG A 127 3.62 -8.89 -6.64
N ILE A 128 2.60 -8.53 -7.43
CA ILE A 128 1.85 -9.44 -8.27
C ILE A 128 2.75 -9.94 -9.41
N VAL A 129 3.52 -9.07 -10.06
CA VAL A 129 4.48 -9.44 -11.12
C VAL A 129 5.50 -10.44 -10.57
N VAL A 130 6.08 -10.18 -9.40
CA VAL A 130 6.99 -11.14 -8.74
C VAL A 130 6.26 -12.45 -8.39
N GLY A 131 5.01 -12.37 -7.95
CA GLY A 131 4.16 -13.54 -7.69
C GLY A 131 3.92 -14.39 -8.95
N PHE A 132 3.65 -13.76 -10.08
CA PHE A 132 3.50 -14.44 -11.37
C PHE A 132 4.80 -15.07 -11.84
N ALA A 133 5.94 -14.39 -11.70
CA ALA A 133 7.24 -14.97 -12.01
C ALA A 133 7.51 -16.24 -11.18
N ARG A 134 7.23 -16.21 -9.86
CA ARG A 134 7.36 -17.38 -8.98
C ARG A 134 6.37 -18.49 -9.35
N TYR A 135 5.14 -18.14 -9.72
CA TYR A 135 4.14 -19.11 -10.17
C TYR A 135 4.56 -19.79 -11.48
N ALA A 136 5.10 -19.03 -12.44
CA ALA A 136 5.64 -19.54 -13.70
C ALA A 136 6.85 -20.47 -13.47
N GLN A 137 7.75 -20.14 -12.55
CA GLN A 137 8.84 -21.04 -12.12
C GLN A 137 8.29 -22.35 -11.53
N LYS A 138 7.27 -22.27 -10.66
CA LYS A 138 6.62 -23.47 -10.08
C LYS A 138 5.98 -24.37 -11.15
N ARG A 139 5.46 -23.78 -12.23
CA ARG A 139 4.88 -24.49 -13.38
C ARG A 139 5.92 -24.93 -14.42
N THR A 140 7.21 -24.81 -14.10
CA THR A 140 8.34 -25.12 -14.98
C THR A 140 8.34 -24.37 -16.33
N TRP A 141 7.61 -23.25 -16.42
CA TRP A 141 7.62 -22.38 -17.61
C TRP A 141 8.90 -21.54 -17.68
N LEU A 142 9.45 -21.20 -16.52
CA LEU A 142 10.73 -20.52 -16.39
C LEU A 142 11.74 -21.48 -15.77
N PRO A 143 12.99 -21.50 -16.27
CA PRO A 143 14.04 -22.32 -15.67
C PRO A 143 14.30 -21.85 -14.24
N ASN A 144 14.57 -22.80 -13.33
CA ASN A 144 15.10 -22.48 -12.01
C ASN A 144 16.53 -21.96 -12.18
N THR A 145 16.66 -20.65 -12.33
CA THR A 145 17.96 -19.98 -12.38
C THR A 145 18.69 -20.14 -11.06
N LYS A 146 19.78 -20.91 -11.07
CA LYS A 146 20.75 -21.00 -9.95
C LYS A 146 21.57 -19.70 -9.76
N ARG A 147 21.56 -18.81 -10.75
CA ARG A 147 22.28 -17.53 -10.73
C ARG A 147 21.48 -16.46 -9.96
N PRO A 148 22.15 -15.48 -9.33
CA PRO A 148 21.47 -14.38 -8.67
C PRO A 148 20.84 -13.45 -9.73
N VAL A 149 19.55 -13.63 -10.00
CA VAL A 149 18.78 -12.79 -10.94
C VAL A 149 18.52 -11.40 -10.35
N PHE A 150 18.39 -11.30 -9.03
CA PHE A 150 18.02 -10.07 -8.35
C PHE A 150 19.04 -8.92 -8.52
N PRO A 151 20.37 -9.14 -8.41
CA PRO A 151 21.36 -8.08 -8.68
C PRO A 151 21.26 -7.47 -10.08
N TRP A 152 21.08 -8.28 -11.12
CA TRP A 152 20.90 -7.78 -12.48
C TRP A 152 19.62 -6.96 -12.63
N PHE A 153 18.53 -7.45 -12.05
CA PHE A 153 17.27 -6.73 -12.01
C PHE A 153 17.40 -5.39 -11.27
N ALA A 154 18.07 -5.39 -10.12
CA ALA A 154 18.30 -4.18 -9.33
C ALA A 154 19.17 -3.17 -10.10
N ALA A 155 20.26 -3.61 -10.74
CA ALA A 155 21.11 -2.76 -11.56
C ALA A 155 20.33 -2.14 -12.72
N PHE A 156 19.49 -2.93 -13.40
CA PHE A 156 18.65 -2.44 -14.49
C PHE A 156 17.64 -1.40 -14.00
N VAL A 157 16.90 -1.68 -12.92
CA VAL A 157 15.92 -0.74 -12.35
C VAL A 157 16.58 0.57 -11.93
N TRP A 158 17.74 0.50 -11.27
CA TRP A 158 18.50 1.68 -10.86
C TRP A 158 19.08 2.47 -12.04
N GLY A 159 19.57 1.78 -13.08
CA GLY A 159 20.04 2.45 -14.29
C GLY A 159 18.92 3.22 -15.00
N VAL A 160 17.73 2.59 -15.14
CA VAL A 160 16.58 3.22 -15.79
C VAL A 160 16.04 4.40 -14.98
N VAL A 161 15.92 4.29 -13.65
CA VAL A 161 15.35 5.38 -12.84
C VAL A 161 16.25 6.61 -12.84
N LEU A 162 17.57 6.44 -12.76
CA LEU A 162 18.52 7.57 -12.82
C LEU A 162 18.55 8.18 -14.22
N TRP A 163 18.55 7.37 -15.27
CA TRP A 163 18.47 7.88 -16.64
C TRP A 163 17.19 8.69 -16.88
N LEU A 164 16.03 8.21 -16.42
CA LEU A 164 14.77 8.95 -16.51
C LEU A 164 14.80 10.23 -15.69
N PHE A 165 15.44 10.22 -14.52
CA PHE A 165 15.56 11.41 -13.68
C PHE A 165 16.42 12.50 -14.35
N GLU A 166 17.55 12.13 -14.94
CA GLU A 166 18.44 13.08 -15.61
C GLU A 166 17.88 13.59 -16.95
N CYS A 167 17.25 12.72 -17.75
CA CYS A 167 16.79 13.08 -19.10
C CYS A 167 15.33 13.54 -19.19
N HIS A 168 14.43 13.00 -18.36
CA HIS A 168 12.96 13.13 -18.51
C HIS A 168 12.21 13.17 -17.16
N ARG A 169 12.67 13.99 -16.22
CA ARG A 169 12.17 14.02 -14.82
C ARG A 169 10.65 14.19 -14.68
N GLU A 170 10.00 14.85 -15.63
CA GLU A 170 8.56 15.08 -15.68
C GLU A 170 7.74 13.80 -15.89
N THR A 171 8.37 12.74 -16.39
CA THR A 171 7.73 11.44 -16.59
C THR A 171 7.72 10.57 -15.32
N LEU A 172 8.57 10.91 -14.34
CA LEU A 172 8.66 10.18 -13.08
C LEU A 172 7.51 10.54 -12.13
N GLN A 173 7.17 9.58 -11.27
CA GLN A 173 6.17 9.80 -10.24
C GLN A 173 6.62 10.93 -9.29
N PRO A 174 5.77 11.93 -8.99
CA PRO A 174 6.16 13.10 -8.20
C PRO A 174 6.83 12.79 -6.85
N SER A 175 6.43 11.73 -6.14
CA SER A 175 7.06 11.35 -4.86
C SER A 175 8.48 10.81 -5.03
N LEU A 176 8.73 10.10 -6.13
CA LEU A 176 10.07 9.60 -6.47
C LEU A 176 10.97 10.77 -6.89
N THR A 177 10.47 11.67 -7.73
CA THR A 177 11.19 12.88 -8.15
C THR A 177 11.63 13.72 -6.95
N ARG A 178 10.74 13.97 -5.97
CA ARG A 178 11.09 14.71 -4.74
C ARG A 178 12.21 14.04 -3.94
N SER A 179 12.17 12.71 -3.85
CA SER A 179 13.20 11.94 -3.16
C SER A 179 14.54 12.03 -3.90
N MET A 180 14.53 11.97 -5.24
CA MET A 180 15.75 12.07 -6.04
C MET A 180 16.34 13.48 -6.05
N VAL A 181 15.53 14.54 -6.13
CA VAL A 181 15.99 15.93 -5.98
C VAL A 181 16.66 16.12 -4.62
N TYR A 182 16.03 15.62 -3.55
CA TYR A 182 16.60 15.66 -2.21
C TYR A 182 17.95 14.93 -2.12
N LEU A 183 18.06 13.73 -2.70
CA LEU A 183 19.27 12.91 -2.62
C LEU A 183 20.40 13.40 -3.52
N TYR A 184 20.11 13.88 -4.73
CA TYR A 184 21.12 14.14 -5.75
C TYR A 184 21.32 15.65 -5.99
N GLU A 185 20.26 16.42 -6.22
CA GLU A 185 20.41 17.85 -6.52
C GLU A 185 20.73 18.68 -5.28
N ASN A 186 20.00 18.47 -4.18
CA ASN A 186 20.22 19.22 -2.94
C ASN A 186 21.59 18.91 -2.32
N SER A 187 22.08 17.68 -2.50
CA SER A 187 23.41 17.27 -2.04
C SER A 187 24.56 18.06 -2.70
N ASN A 188 24.33 18.66 -3.86
CA ASN A 188 25.33 19.44 -4.59
C ASN A 188 25.41 20.92 -4.14
N ARG A 189 24.61 21.33 -3.15
CA ARG A 189 24.54 22.73 -2.69
C ARG A 189 24.78 22.82 -1.19
N TRP A 190 25.85 23.50 -0.77
CA TRP A 190 26.11 23.80 0.65
C TRP A 190 26.61 25.23 0.82
N SER A 191 26.21 25.89 1.92
CA SER A 191 26.63 27.26 2.25
C SER A 191 27.21 27.41 3.66
N SER A 192 27.11 26.40 4.53
CA SER A 192 27.69 26.41 5.88
C SER A 192 27.88 24.99 6.43
N LEU A 193 28.73 24.80 7.46
CA LEU A 193 28.91 23.51 8.15
C LEU A 193 27.61 22.98 8.78
N ASN A 194 26.75 23.88 9.28
CA ASN A 194 25.43 23.53 9.78
C ASN A 194 24.54 23.01 8.63
N ASN A 195 24.68 23.57 7.43
CA ASN A 195 23.96 23.10 6.25
C ASN A 195 24.51 21.80 5.67
N PHE A 196 25.79 21.50 5.92
CA PHE A 196 26.43 20.27 5.49
C PHE A 196 26.11 19.07 6.42
N LEU A 197 25.90 19.32 7.73
CA LEU A 197 25.74 18.25 8.74
C LEU A 197 24.35 18.14 9.37
N LEU A 198 23.57 19.23 9.47
CA LEU A 198 22.39 19.28 10.34
C LEU A 198 21.11 19.79 9.66
N ARG A 199 21.18 20.69 8.66
CA ARG A 199 20.00 21.27 8.00
C ARG A 199 20.18 21.39 6.48
N ASP A 200 19.31 20.79 5.71
CA ASP A 200 19.30 21.01 4.26
C ASP A 200 18.86 22.45 3.91
N ILE A 201 19.41 22.98 2.81
CA ILE A 201 19.02 24.30 2.27
C ILE A 201 17.53 24.26 1.92
N SER A 202 16.71 24.98 2.69
CA SER A 202 15.39 25.39 2.22
C SER A 202 15.60 26.46 1.15
N VAL A 203 15.45 26.09 -0.12
CA VAL A 203 15.20 27.05 -1.20
C VAL A 203 13.76 27.51 -1.09
#